data_AF-A0A540NQS1-F1
#
_entry.id   AF-A0A540NQS1-F1
#
_cell.length_a   1.000
_cell.length_b   1.000
_cell.length_c   1.000
_cell.angle_alpha   90.00
_cell.angle_beta   90.00
_cell.angle_gamma   90.00
#
_symmetry.space_group_name_H-M   'P 1'
#
loop_
_entity.id
_entity.type
_entity.pdbx_description
1 polymer ?
#
loop_
_entity_poly.entity_id
_entity_poly.type
_entity_poly.pdbx_seq_one_letter_code
_entity_poly.pdbx_strand_id
1 'polypeptide(L)'
;MRLLQLAFVVSVLFGLVAILIYIIGVSDLYETHRLTEEDEEALHSLRTGFQKCVAANGLGLKAALGKDYCQVTMQFPADTIPKWKDTKTGELEGLSYEFNLCEAVATWEQVRNSTTILTREFIDSLPNGWEDYAWRRINKGDRLNRCKNKTLCVEKLSLVLPETPPYVPRMFRRCAVIGNSGDLLKTRFGKEIDGYDAVIRENGAPIQNYTDYVGKKCTFRLLNRGSAKALDKVVELDESRKEVLIIKTTIHDAMNQMIREIPIKNHVYLLLGASFGSAAKGTGLKALEFGLSICDSVDMYGFTVDPGYKEWTRYFSEARQGHTPLHGRAYYQMMECLGLIKIHSPLRADPNRVVQWVPERSLVTAARIASEKLLRRVGAGYVDPLRMCSIVKKQIKLKLTSFLSLRRAAIDHQKYVKSATMYPLERSPRHGMLCTV
;
A
#
# COMPACT_ATOMS: atom_id res chain seq x y z
N MET A 1 48.46 0.47 -45.60
CA MET A 1 47.14 -0.04 -46.02
C MET A 1 46.64 -1.23 -45.19
N ARG A 2 47.43 -2.28 -44.95
CA ARG A 2 46.97 -3.49 -44.21
C ARG A 2 46.47 -3.23 -42.77
N LEU A 3 47.11 -2.33 -42.02
CA LEU A 3 46.68 -1.94 -40.66
C LEU A 3 45.30 -1.25 -40.63
N LEU A 4 45.04 -0.37 -41.60
CA LEU A 4 43.74 0.31 -41.76
C LEU A 4 42.63 -0.68 -42.15
N GLN A 5 42.94 -1.65 -43.01
CA GLN A 5 42.02 -2.74 -43.36
C GLN A 5 41.71 -3.62 -42.14
N LEU A 6 42.71 -3.94 -41.32
CA LEU A 6 42.52 -4.73 -40.10
C LEU A 6 41.66 -3.97 -39.07
N ALA A 7 41.95 -2.68 -38.85
CA ALA A 7 41.17 -1.83 -37.95
C ALA A 7 39.71 -1.64 -38.42
N PHE A 8 39.48 -1.54 -39.73
CA PHE A 8 38.15 -1.48 -40.31
C PHE A 8 37.37 -2.79 -40.09
N VAL A 9 38.00 -3.94 -40.33
CA VAL A 9 37.39 -5.26 -40.10
C VAL A 9 37.03 -5.46 -38.63
N VAL A 10 37.92 -5.08 -37.71
CA VAL A 10 37.65 -5.14 -36.26
C VAL A 10 36.48 -4.23 -35.88
N SER A 11 36.43 -3.01 -36.40
CA SER A 11 35.33 -2.07 -36.11
C SER A 11 33.98 -2.58 -36.62
N VAL A 12 33.95 -3.19 -37.82
CA VAL A 12 32.74 -3.81 -38.38
C VAL A 12 32.31 -5.02 -37.53
N LEU A 13 33.24 -5.86 -37.08
CA LEU A 13 32.94 -6.99 -36.19
C LEU A 13 32.34 -6.52 -34.86
N PHE A 14 32.92 -5.51 -34.21
CA PHE A 14 32.35 -4.94 -32.98
C PHE A 14 30.98 -4.30 -33.22
N GLY A 15 30.79 -3.62 -34.34
CA GLY A 15 29.49 -3.08 -34.75
C GLY A 15 28.43 -4.17 -34.95
N LEU A 16 28.77 -5.25 -35.65
CA LEU A 16 27.88 -6.40 -35.86
C LEU A 16 27.56 -7.12 -34.55
N VAL A 17 28.53 -7.30 -33.66
CA VAL A 17 28.31 -7.88 -32.32
C VAL A 17 27.39 -7.00 -31.48
N ALA A 18 27.59 -5.68 -31.48
CA ALA A 18 26.71 -4.75 -30.77
C ALA A 18 25.27 -4.79 -31.31
N ILE A 19 25.11 -4.86 -32.64
CA ILE A 19 23.80 -5.02 -33.29
C ILE A 19 23.18 -6.37 -32.92
N LEU A 20 23.95 -7.47 -32.92
CA LEU A 20 23.45 -8.79 -32.53
C LEU A 20 22.99 -8.82 -31.07
N ILE A 21 23.76 -8.23 -30.16
CA ILE A 21 23.40 -8.10 -28.73
C ILE A 21 22.13 -7.26 -28.59
N TYR A 22 22.00 -6.18 -29.35
CA TYR A 22 20.80 -5.36 -29.37
C TYR A 22 19.59 -6.13 -29.89
N ILE A 23 19.71 -6.85 -31.02
CA ILE A 23 18.63 -7.63 -31.60
C ILE A 23 18.20 -8.76 -30.67
N ILE A 24 19.16 -9.54 -30.14
CA ILE A 24 18.87 -10.63 -29.22
C ILE A 24 18.25 -10.08 -27.93
N GLY A 25 18.79 -9.00 -27.38
CA GLY A 25 18.25 -8.36 -26.18
C GLY A 25 16.84 -7.79 -26.39
N VAL A 26 16.56 -7.20 -27.55
CA VAL A 26 15.22 -6.67 -27.88
C VAL A 26 14.22 -7.81 -28.14
N SER A 27 14.64 -8.88 -28.81
CA SER A 27 13.80 -10.06 -29.04
C SER A 27 13.45 -10.79 -27.75
N ASP A 28 14.41 -10.96 -26.84
CA ASP A 28 14.18 -11.56 -25.51
C ASP A 28 13.25 -10.69 -24.65
N LEU A 29 13.39 -9.37 -24.73
CA LEU A 29 12.44 -8.43 -24.12
C LEU A 29 11.06 -8.50 -24.79
N TYR A 30 10.96 -8.75 -26.09
CA TYR A 30 9.67 -8.84 -26.77
C TYR A 30 8.93 -10.15 -26.43
N GLU A 31 9.63 -11.27 -26.40
CA GLU A 31 9.12 -12.58 -25.97
C GLU A 31 8.63 -12.54 -24.52
N THR A 32 9.41 -11.97 -23.60
CA THR A 32 9.05 -11.92 -22.16
C THR A 32 7.82 -11.08 -21.83
N HIS A 33 7.47 -10.12 -22.69
CA HIS A 33 6.31 -9.23 -22.49
C HIS A 33 5.07 -9.65 -23.29
N ARG A 34 5.18 -10.67 -24.14
CA ARG A 34 4.05 -11.17 -24.93
C ARG A 34 3.11 -11.94 -24.00
N LEU A 35 1.82 -11.66 -24.12
CA LEU A 35 0.79 -12.45 -23.44
C LEU A 35 0.66 -13.80 -24.15
N THR A 36 0.69 -14.86 -23.35
CA THR A 36 0.32 -16.22 -23.76
C THR A 36 -1.20 -16.42 -23.63
N GLU A 37 -1.74 -17.47 -24.23
CA GLU A 37 -3.17 -17.80 -24.08
C GLU A 37 -3.55 -18.02 -22.59
N GLU A 38 -2.65 -18.63 -21.80
CA GLU A 38 -2.84 -18.79 -20.36
C GLU A 38 -2.88 -17.44 -19.61
N ASP A 39 -2.06 -16.46 -20.02
CA ASP A 39 -2.08 -15.12 -19.45
C ASP A 39 -3.43 -14.44 -19.74
N GLU A 40 -3.94 -14.55 -20.97
CA GLU A 40 -5.24 -13.98 -21.36
C GLU A 40 -6.40 -14.65 -20.62
N GLU A 41 -6.38 -15.98 -20.50
CA GLU A 41 -7.36 -16.74 -19.74
C GLU A 41 -7.37 -16.34 -18.26
N ALA A 42 -6.19 -16.15 -17.65
CA ALA A 42 -6.08 -15.70 -16.27
C ALA A 42 -6.68 -14.29 -16.07
N LEU A 43 -6.41 -13.34 -16.97
CA LEU A 43 -6.98 -12.00 -16.91
C LEU A 43 -8.51 -12.01 -17.13
N HIS A 44 -8.99 -12.82 -18.08
CA HIS A 44 -10.41 -12.99 -18.34
C HIS A 44 -11.15 -13.61 -17.14
N SER A 45 -10.57 -14.67 -16.56
CA SER A 45 -11.11 -15.36 -15.38
C SER A 45 -11.15 -14.44 -14.17
N LEU A 46 -10.11 -13.65 -13.94
CA LEU A 46 -10.08 -12.64 -12.87
C LEU A 46 -11.22 -11.63 -13.04
N ARG A 47 -11.41 -11.08 -14.24
CA ARG A 47 -12.47 -10.10 -14.53
C ARG A 47 -13.88 -10.67 -14.35
N THR A 48 -14.09 -11.87 -14.85
CA THR A 48 -15.38 -12.56 -14.74
C THR A 48 -15.70 -12.90 -13.28
N GLY A 49 -14.71 -13.41 -12.53
CA GLY A 49 -14.84 -13.66 -11.10
C GLY A 49 -15.10 -12.38 -10.31
N PHE A 50 -14.37 -11.30 -10.63
CA PHE A 50 -14.57 -9.98 -10.03
C PHE A 50 -16.01 -9.47 -10.22
N GLN A 51 -16.56 -9.58 -11.42
CA GLN A 51 -17.94 -9.18 -11.70
C GLN A 51 -18.95 -9.97 -10.86
N LYS A 52 -18.77 -11.29 -10.77
CA LYS A 52 -19.62 -12.16 -9.93
C LYS A 52 -19.51 -11.78 -8.44
N CYS A 53 -18.30 -11.51 -7.96
CA CYS A 53 -18.09 -11.07 -6.58
C CYS A 53 -18.79 -9.75 -6.29
N VAL A 54 -18.66 -8.75 -7.18
CA VAL A 54 -19.31 -7.44 -6.99
C VAL A 54 -20.83 -7.59 -7.00
N ALA A 55 -21.39 -8.40 -7.90
CA ALA A 55 -22.82 -8.65 -7.95
C ALA A 55 -23.34 -9.30 -6.66
N ALA A 56 -22.60 -10.26 -6.09
CA ALA A 56 -23.00 -10.98 -4.89
C ALA A 56 -22.79 -10.18 -3.59
N ASN A 57 -21.70 -9.40 -3.50
CA ASN A 57 -21.27 -8.78 -2.23
C ASN A 57 -21.40 -7.25 -2.23
N GLY A 58 -21.53 -6.59 -3.38
CA GLY A 58 -21.37 -5.14 -3.56
C GLY A 58 -22.49 -4.25 -3.04
N LEU A 59 -23.53 -4.82 -2.40
CA LEU A 59 -24.69 -4.08 -1.87
C LEU A 59 -25.31 -3.14 -2.93
N GLY A 60 -25.64 -3.71 -4.09
CA GLY A 60 -26.25 -3.02 -5.24
C GLY A 60 -25.27 -2.48 -6.28
N LEU A 61 -23.96 -2.45 -5.99
CA LEU A 61 -22.95 -2.14 -7.00
C LEU A 61 -22.95 -3.17 -8.13
N LYS A 62 -22.72 -2.70 -9.36
CA LYS A 62 -22.48 -3.55 -10.53
C LYS A 62 -21.10 -3.26 -11.10
N ALA A 63 -20.41 -4.30 -11.57
CA ALA A 63 -19.17 -4.14 -12.32
C ALA A 63 -19.46 -4.40 -13.81
N ALA A 64 -19.36 -3.36 -14.63
CA ALA A 64 -19.40 -3.48 -16.08
C ALA A 64 -17.98 -3.74 -16.60
N LEU A 65 -17.83 -4.77 -17.43
CA LEU A 65 -16.55 -5.13 -18.02
C LEU A 65 -16.23 -4.19 -19.20
N GLY A 66 -15.02 -3.62 -19.21
CA GLY A 66 -14.54 -2.77 -20.31
C GLY A 66 -14.13 -3.54 -21.56
N LYS A 67 -13.61 -2.84 -22.56
CA LYS A 67 -13.17 -3.45 -23.83
C LYS A 67 -11.84 -4.19 -23.73
N ASP A 68 -10.94 -3.75 -22.85
CA ASP A 68 -9.63 -4.37 -22.65
C ASP A 68 -9.64 -5.39 -21.49
N TYR A 69 -8.51 -6.10 -21.28
CA TYR A 69 -8.33 -7.12 -20.25
C TYR A 69 -8.29 -6.60 -18.81
N CYS A 70 -8.37 -5.29 -18.57
CA CYS A 70 -8.06 -4.71 -17.26
C CYS A 70 -9.16 -3.78 -16.73
N GLN A 71 -9.89 -3.12 -17.63
CA GLN A 71 -10.84 -2.10 -17.27
C GLN A 71 -12.15 -2.70 -16.79
N VAL A 72 -12.60 -2.17 -15.66
CA VAL A 72 -13.94 -2.39 -15.11
C VAL A 72 -14.52 -1.07 -14.66
N THR A 73 -15.82 -0.88 -14.86
CA THR A 73 -16.57 0.28 -14.37
C THR A 73 -17.49 -0.17 -13.25
N MET A 74 -17.25 0.35 -12.04
CA MET A 74 -18.13 0.15 -10.89
C MET A 74 -19.27 1.16 -10.95
N GLN A 75 -20.49 0.68 -11.07
CA GLN A 75 -21.71 1.47 -11.23
C GLN A 75 -22.57 1.35 -9.98
N PHE A 76 -22.99 2.51 -9.45
CA PHE A 76 -23.94 2.59 -8.36
C PHE A 76 -25.39 2.35 -8.85
N PRO A 77 -26.30 1.89 -7.97
CA PRO A 77 -27.73 1.81 -8.27
C PRO A 77 -28.27 3.13 -8.84
N ALA A 78 -29.19 3.05 -9.81
CA ALA A 78 -29.73 4.22 -10.51
C ALA A 78 -30.51 5.19 -9.60
N ASP A 79 -31.02 4.70 -8.47
CA ASP A 79 -31.69 5.46 -7.41
C ASP A 79 -30.71 6.08 -6.39
N THR A 80 -29.40 5.92 -6.59
CA THR A 80 -28.38 6.55 -5.74
C THR A 80 -28.37 8.06 -5.97
N ILE A 81 -28.63 8.83 -4.91
CA ILE A 81 -28.59 10.30 -4.96
C ILE A 81 -27.19 10.78 -4.56
N PRO A 82 -26.41 11.40 -5.46
CA PRO A 82 -25.12 11.98 -5.12
C PRO A 82 -25.34 13.23 -4.26
N LYS A 83 -24.86 13.20 -3.01
CA LYS A 83 -25.08 14.28 -2.04
C LYS A 83 -23.95 15.30 -2.01
N TRP A 84 -22.78 14.94 -2.51
CA TRP A 84 -21.60 15.78 -2.45
C TRP A 84 -21.33 16.47 -3.77
N LYS A 85 -20.86 17.72 -3.65
CA LYS A 85 -20.51 18.61 -4.73
C LYS A 85 -19.05 18.98 -4.56
N ASP A 86 -18.25 18.81 -5.60
CA ASP A 86 -16.84 19.20 -5.58
C ASP A 86 -16.71 20.70 -5.31
N THR A 87 -15.89 21.07 -4.34
CA THR A 87 -15.77 22.45 -3.89
C THR A 87 -15.08 23.36 -4.91
N LYS A 88 -14.36 22.79 -5.88
CA LYS A 88 -13.65 23.53 -6.93
C LYS A 88 -14.45 23.60 -8.22
N THR A 89 -14.98 22.48 -8.69
CA THR A 89 -15.71 22.40 -9.97
C THR A 89 -17.20 22.68 -9.80
N GLY A 90 -17.76 22.45 -8.61
CA GLY A 90 -19.19 22.50 -8.40
C GLY A 90 -19.92 21.32 -9.05
N GLU A 91 -19.24 20.26 -9.47
CA GLU A 91 -19.90 19.08 -10.03
C GLU A 91 -20.33 18.13 -8.93
N LEU A 92 -21.46 17.44 -9.14
CA LEU A 92 -21.88 16.37 -8.24
C LEU A 92 -20.91 15.18 -8.36
N GLU A 93 -20.74 14.47 -7.25
CA GLU A 93 -19.96 13.23 -7.25
C GLU A 93 -20.49 12.23 -8.29
N GLY A 94 -19.58 11.60 -9.03
CA GLY A 94 -19.94 10.57 -10.00
C GLY A 94 -20.60 9.34 -9.36
N LEU A 95 -21.46 8.67 -10.13
CA LEU A 95 -22.10 7.40 -9.76
C LEU A 95 -21.47 6.20 -10.47
N SER A 96 -20.38 6.42 -11.19
CA SER A 96 -19.62 5.40 -11.92
C SER A 96 -18.13 5.69 -11.79
N TYR A 97 -17.34 4.64 -11.54
CA TYR A 97 -15.89 4.75 -11.37
C TYR A 97 -15.17 3.67 -12.13
N GLU A 98 -14.22 4.08 -12.98
CA GLU A 98 -13.37 3.17 -13.72
C GLU A 98 -12.17 2.74 -12.88
N PHE A 99 -11.87 1.44 -12.90
CA PHE A 99 -10.71 0.86 -12.28
C PHE A 99 -9.97 -0.04 -13.28
N ASN A 100 -8.64 -0.09 -13.12
CA ASN A 100 -7.78 -1.01 -13.83
C ASN A 100 -7.39 -2.15 -12.88
N LEU A 101 -7.97 -3.34 -13.08
CA LEU A 101 -7.72 -4.51 -12.24
C LEU A 101 -6.28 -5.03 -12.35
N CYS A 102 -5.67 -4.92 -13.54
CA CYS A 102 -4.29 -5.34 -13.75
C CYS A 102 -3.32 -4.50 -12.90
N GLU A 103 -3.50 -3.18 -12.93
CA GLU A 103 -2.73 -2.23 -12.12
C GLU A 103 -2.98 -2.46 -10.63
N ALA A 104 -4.23 -2.73 -10.23
CA ALA A 104 -4.58 -3.03 -8.86
C ALA A 104 -3.88 -4.29 -8.35
N VAL A 105 -4.02 -5.43 -9.06
CA VAL A 105 -3.40 -6.71 -8.64
C VAL A 105 -1.88 -6.60 -8.61
N ALA A 106 -1.26 -6.05 -9.66
CA ALA A 106 0.19 -5.91 -9.71
C ALA A 106 0.73 -5.01 -8.59
N THR A 107 0.06 -3.90 -8.28
CA THR A 107 0.49 -2.97 -7.22
C THR A 107 0.26 -3.53 -5.83
N TRP A 108 -0.89 -4.17 -5.58
CA TRP A 108 -1.18 -4.72 -4.25
C TRP A 108 -0.30 -5.91 -3.91
N GLU A 109 0.02 -6.77 -4.88
CA GLU A 109 0.97 -7.86 -4.65
C GLU A 109 2.40 -7.35 -4.46
N GLN A 110 2.79 -6.26 -5.15
CA GLN A 110 4.05 -5.57 -4.87
C GLN A 110 4.09 -5.02 -3.43
N VAL A 111 3.00 -4.44 -2.92
CA VAL A 111 2.89 -3.99 -1.52
C VAL A 111 3.01 -5.16 -0.55
N ARG A 112 2.34 -6.29 -0.81
CA ARG A 112 2.39 -7.49 0.04
C ARG A 112 3.77 -8.16 0.09
N ASN A 113 4.63 -7.89 -0.88
CA ASN A 113 5.99 -8.43 -0.95
C ASN A 113 7.06 -7.41 -0.51
N SER A 114 6.68 -6.23 -0.02
CA SER A 114 7.61 -5.16 0.32
C SER A 114 7.35 -4.55 1.68
N THR A 115 8.36 -3.87 2.23
CA THR A 115 8.19 -3.06 3.43
C THR A 115 7.72 -1.65 3.07
N THR A 116 6.87 -1.09 3.93
CA THR A 116 6.23 0.22 3.71
C THR A 116 6.69 1.28 4.71
N ILE A 117 7.61 0.95 5.62
CA ILE A 117 8.24 1.90 6.53
C ILE A 117 9.48 2.49 5.85
N LEU A 118 9.61 3.82 5.90
CA LEU A 118 10.79 4.52 5.44
C LEU A 118 11.94 4.24 6.40
N THR A 119 13.07 3.79 5.87
CA THR A 119 14.27 3.45 6.64
C THR A 119 15.47 4.27 6.19
N ARG A 120 16.51 4.31 7.03
CA ARG A 120 17.79 4.88 6.64
C ARG A 120 18.44 4.07 5.52
N GLU A 121 18.39 2.74 5.60
CA GLU A 121 18.86 1.83 4.56
C GLU A 121 18.29 2.18 3.18
N PHE A 122 17.00 2.50 3.09
CA PHE A 122 16.37 2.92 1.83
C PHE A 122 17.00 4.21 1.29
N ILE A 123 17.12 5.25 2.13
CA ILE A 123 17.68 6.55 1.72
C ILE A 123 19.15 6.41 1.32
N ASP A 124 19.95 5.69 2.10
CA ASP A 124 21.37 5.45 1.81
C ASP A 124 21.57 4.57 0.54
N SER A 125 20.58 3.74 0.20
CA SER A 125 20.62 2.88 -0.99
C SER A 125 20.23 3.60 -2.30
N LEU A 126 19.55 4.74 -2.24
CA LEU A 126 19.26 5.55 -3.41
C LEU A 126 20.54 6.27 -3.89
N PRO A 127 20.79 6.40 -5.22
CA PRO A 127 22.00 7.03 -5.75
C PRO A 127 22.36 8.39 -5.10
N ASN A 128 21.35 9.26 -4.93
CA ASN A 128 21.45 10.57 -4.27
C ASN A 128 20.36 10.73 -3.20
N GLY A 129 20.05 9.68 -2.43
CA GLY A 129 18.85 9.68 -1.58
C GLY A 129 18.75 10.85 -0.61
N TRP A 130 19.86 11.30 -0.05
CA TRP A 130 19.85 12.45 0.87
C TRP A 130 19.54 13.78 0.15
N GLU A 131 20.11 14.01 -1.02
CA GLU A 131 19.95 15.25 -1.77
C GLU A 131 18.64 15.31 -2.58
N ASP A 132 18.20 14.17 -3.11
CA ASP A 132 17.06 14.13 -4.04
C ASP A 132 15.75 13.70 -3.37
N TYR A 133 15.82 12.94 -2.26
CA TYR A 133 14.66 12.33 -1.62
C TYR A 133 14.43 12.77 -0.17
N ALA A 134 15.45 12.76 0.69
CA ALA A 134 15.27 12.93 2.14
C ALA A 134 14.58 14.26 2.53
N TRP A 135 14.91 15.37 1.85
CA TRP A 135 14.27 16.66 2.11
C TRP A 135 12.76 16.64 1.86
N ARG A 136 12.26 15.78 0.96
CA ARG A 136 10.81 15.63 0.68
C ARG A 136 10.06 15.04 1.86
N ARG A 137 10.78 14.37 2.77
CA ARG A 137 10.26 13.73 3.98
C ARG A 137 10.29 14.66 5.19
N ILE A 138 10.79 15.89 5.02
CA ILE A 138 10.83 16.94 6.02
C ILE A 138 9.90 18.07 5.58
N ASN A 139 9.01 18.53 6.46
CA ASN A 139 8.12 19.64 6.13
C ASN A 139 8.94 20.93 5.90
N LYS A 140 8.72 21.60 4.74
CA LYS A 140 9.53 22.72 4.25
C LYS A 140 11.01 22.37 4.03
N GLY A 141 11.31 21.10 3.71
CA GLY A 141 12.68 20.63 3.49
C GLY A 141 13.37 21.26 2.27
N ASP A 142 12.62 21.84 1.33
CA ASP A 142 13.14 22.66 0.24
C ASP A 142 13.97 23.85 0.75
N ARG A 143 13.59 24.42 1.90
CA ARG A 143 14.31 25.51 2.58
C ARG A 143 15.62 25.07 3.23
N LEU A 144 15.86 23.76 3.33
CA LEU A 144 17.12 23.19 3.83
C LEU A 144 18.15 22.98 2.70
N ASN A 145 18.03 23.74 1.59
CA ASN A 145 18.83 23.58 0.38
C ASN A 145 18.91 22.11 -0.08
N ARG A 146 17.75 21.43 -0.12
CA ARG A 146 17.63 20.02 -0.53
C ARG A 146 18.61 19.10 0.19
N CYS A 147 18.78 19.29 1.50
CA CYS A 147 19.72 18.51 2.32
C CYS A 147 21.19 18.57 1.86
N LYS A 148 21.64 19.66 1.21
CA LYS A 148 23.07 19.89 0.92
C LYS A 148 23.95 19.77 2.17
N ASN A 149 23.42 20.18 3.33
CA ASN A 149 23.98 19.81 4.63
C ASN A 149 23.30 18.51 5.13
N LYS A 150 23.94 17.37 4.86
CA LYS A 150 23.45 16.04 5.25
C LYS A 150 23.20 15.94 6.75
N THR A 151 24.08 16.48 7.58
CA THR A 151 24.00 16.39 9.05
C THR A 151 22.69 16.95 9.59
N LEU A 152 22.25 18.11 9.05
CA LEU A 152 20.99 18.74 9.45
C LEU A 152 19.77 17.88 9.11
N CYS A 153 19.76 17.24 7.94
CA CYS A 153 18.65 16.36 7.56
C CYS A 153 18.65 15.04 8.33
N VAL A 154 19.83 14.48 8.60
CA VAL A 154 19.98 13.30 9.47
C VAL A 154 19.42 13.62 10.86
N GLU A 155 19.78 14.77 11.44
CA GLU A 155 19.28 15.18 12.76
C GLU A 155 17.75 15.25 12.79
N LYS A 156 17.13 15.87 11.77
CA LYS A 156 15.67 16.01 11.66
C LYS A 156 14.93 14.68 11.46
N LEU A 157 15.56 13.69 10.84
CA LEU A 157 14.93 12.39 10.54
C LEU A 157 15.27 11.32 11.57
N SER A 158 16.38 11.43 12.29
CA SER A 158 16.94 10.40 13.18
C SER A 158 15.96 9.83 14.20
N LEU A 159 15.03 10.64 14.70
CA LEU A 159 14.03 10.21 15.70
C LEU A 159 12.90 9.35 15.13
N VAL A 160 12.70 9.38 13.80
CA VAL A 160 11.58 8.72 13.12
C VAL A 160 11.99 7.80 11.98
N LEU A 161 13.29 7.59 11.82
CA LEU A 161 13.90 6.87 10.71
C LEU A 161 14.72 5.68 11.25
N PRO A 162 14.14 4.46 11.30
CA PRO A 162 14.85 3.28 11.73
C PRO A 162 15.94 2.90 10.71
N GLU A 163 17.01 2.27 11.19
CA GLU A 163 18.14 1.85 10.35
C GLU A 163 17.72 0.84 9.27
N THR A 164 16.97 -0.19 9.68
CA THR A 164 16.41 -1.25 8.83
C THR A 164 14.92 -1.43 9.16
N PRO A 165 14.12 -2.14 8.33
CA PRO A 165 12.69 -2.24 8.56
C PRO A 165 12.38 -2.93 9.89
N PRO A 166 11.57 -2.31 10.76
CA PRO A 166 11.16 -2.94 12.02
C PRO A 166 10.15 -4.07 11.80
N TYR A 167 9.47 -4.06 10.65
CA TYR A 167 8.48 -5.05 10.27
C TYR A 167 8.77 -5.59 8.87
N VAL A 168 8.60 -6.89 8.72
CA VAL A 168 8.78 -7.62 7.46
C VAL A 168 7.44 -8.18 6.97
N PRO A 169 7.32 -8.50 5.68
CA PRO A 169 6.09 -9.03 5.17
C PRO A 169 5.63 -10.30 5.86
N ARG A 170 4.30 -10.43 6.03
CA ARG A 170 3.64 -11.58 6.67
C ARG A 170 4.07 -11.84 8.12
N MET A 171 4.59 -10.83 8.83
CA MET A 171 4.91 -10.94 10.25
C MET A 171 3.68 -11.37 11.09
N PHE A 172 2.51 -10.81 10.79
CA PHE A 172 1.24 -11.10 11.48
C PHE A 172 0.31 -11.96 10.61
N ARG A 173 -0.59 -12.74 11.21
CA ARG A 173 -1.54 -13.59 10.45
C ARG A 173 -2.81 -12.81 10.11
N ARG A 174 -3.50 -12.28 11.12
CA ARG A 174 -4.74 -11.51 10.96
C ARG A 174 -4.57 -10.12 11.55
N CYS A 175 -4.86 -9.11 10.76
CA CYS A 175 -4.84 -7.72 11.21
C CYS A 175 -6.19 -7.04 10.99
N ALA A 176 -6.56 -6.14 11.91
CA ALA A 176 -7.74 -5.30 11.76
C ALA A 176 -7.31 -3.85 11.52
N VAL A 177 -7.89 -3.20 10.51
CA VAL A 177 -7.76 -1.76 10.25
C VAL A 177 -9.06 -1.08 10.65
N ILE A 178 -8.98 -0.18 11.63
CA ILE A 178 -10.13 0.48 12.24
C ILE A 178 -10.18 1.93 11.75
N GLY A 179 -11.10 2.19 10.83
CA GLY A 179 -11.49 3.52 10.42
C GLY A 179 -12.32 4.24 11.48
N ASN A 180 -12.75 5.46 11.15
CA ASN A 180 -13.33 6.37 12.15
C ASN A 180 -14.84 6.56 12.00
N SER A 181 -15.53 5.87 11.08
CA SER A 181 -16.97 6.06 10.83
C SER A 181 -17.82 5.85 12.09
N GLY A 182 -18.85 6.69 12.26
CA GLY A 182 -19.89 6.51 13.27
C GLY A 182 -20.68 5.21 13.14
N ASP A 183 -20.61 4.53 11.99
CA ASP A 183 -21.22 3.21 11.81
C ASP A 183 -20.70 2.16 12.80
N LEU A 184 -19.49 2.35 13.34
CA LEU A 184 -18.95 1.49 14.39
C LEU A 184 -19.86 1.42 15.62
N LEU A 185 -20.65 2.46 15.92
CA LEU A 185 -21.55 2.48 17.09
C LEU A 185 -22.82 1.63 16.89
N LYS A 186 -23.06 1.12 15.68
CA LYS A 186 -24.25 0.32 15.37
C LYS A 186 -24.04 -1.17 15.67
N THR A 187 -22.79 -1.62 15.78
CA THR A 187 -22.45 -3.03 16.00
C THR A 187 -21.29 -3.16 16.98
N ARG A 188 -21.43 -4.06 17.97
CA ARG A 188 -20.43 -4.28 19.02
C ARG A 188 -19.27 -5.17 18.55
N PHE A 189 -18.41 -4.65 17.67
CA PHE A 189 -17.26 -5.38 17.12
C PHE A 189 -16.07 -5.52 18.10
N GLY A 190 -16.12 -4.91 19.29
CA GLY A 190 -14.93 -4.73 20.12
C GLY A 190 -14.23 -6.03 20.52
N LYS A 191 -15.00 -7.05 20.91
CA LYS A 191 -14.43 -8.38 21.26
C LYS A 191 -13.76 -9.07 20.06
N GLU A 192 -14.35 -8.94 18.88
CA GLU A 192 -13.80 -9.50 17.66
C GLU A 192 -12.50 -8.80 17.26
N ILE A 193 -12.48 -7.46 17.27
CA ILE A 193 -11.31 -6.63 16.98
C ILE A 193 -10.14 -6.98 17.92
N ASP A 194 -10.43 -7.18 19.21
CA ASP A 194 -9.40 -7.55 20.18
C ASP A 194 -8.83 -8.96 19.97
N GLY A 195 -9.47 -9.80 19.15
CA GLY A 195 -9.00 -11.14 18.76
C GLY A 195 -7.94 -11.16 17.65
N TYR A 196 -7.68 -10.04 16.96
CA TYR A 196 -6.67 -9.97 15.89
C TYR A 196 -5.23 -9.94 16.44
N ASP A 197 -4.25 -10.36 15.65
CA ASP A 197 -2.85 -10.37 16.07
C ASP A 197 -2.29 -8.94 16.18
N ALA A 198 -2.72 -8.06 15.26
CA ALA A 198 -2.42 -6.64 15.29
C ALA A 198 -3.65 -5.80 14.93
N VAL A 199 -3.78 -4.65 15.58
CA VAL A 199 -4.84 -3.67 15.31
C VAL A 199 -4.20 -2.34 14.91
N ILE A 200 -4.60 -1.83 13.75
CA ILE A 200 -4.14 -0.58 13.15
C ILE A 200 -5.28 0.44 13.26
N ARG A 201 -5.07 1.49 14.05
CA ARG A 201 -6.01 2.60 14.22
C ARG A 201 -5.55 3.83 13.45
N GLU A 202 -6.42 4.82 13.35
CA GLU A 202 -6.14 6.01 12.56
C GLU A 202 -6.35 7.31 13.33
N ASN A 203 -5.38 8.21 13.23
CA ASN A 203 -5.47 9.59 13.70
C ASN A 203 -5.81 9.65 15.20
N GLY A 204 -6.42 10.75 15.66
CA GLY A 204 -6.85 10.94 17.05
C GLY A 204 -8.13 10.21 17.45
N ALA A 205 -8.34 8.97 16.98
CA ALA A 205 -9.54 8.21 17.31
C ALA A 205 -9.42 7.53 18.69
N PRO A 206 -10.27 7.88 19.68
CA PRO A 206 -10.20 7.35 21.04
C PRO A 206 -10.78 5.94 21.13
N ILE A 207 -10.38 5.19 22.16
CA ILE A 207 -10.94 3.87 22.51
C ILE A 207 -11.76 3.91 23.80
N GLN A 208 -11.42 4.81 24.72
CA GLN A 208 -12.13 4.99 25.98
C GLN A 208 -13.60 5.33 25.69
N ASN A 209 -14.52 4.72 26.44
CA ASN A 209 -15.98 4.78 26.27
C ASN A 209 -16.54 4.10 25.01
N TYR A 210 -15.69 3.58 24.11
CA TYR A 210 -16.11 2.91 22.87
C TYR A 210 -15.65 1.45 22.77
N THR A 211 -15.08 0.89 23.83
CA THR A 211 -14.39 -0.41 23.80
C THR A 211 -15.27 -1.56 23.35
N ASP A 212 -16.58 -1.51 23.63
CA ASP A 212 -17.53 -2.55 23.17
C ASP A 212 -17.70 -2.56 21.64
N TYR A 213 -17.43 -1.43 21.00
CA TYR A 213 -17.60 -1.22 19.56
C TYR A 213 -16.28 -1.32 18.81
N VAL A 214 -15.22 -0.74 19.37
CA VAL A 214 -13.93 -0.60 18.65
C VAL A 214 -12.77 -1.37 19.27
N GLY A 215 -13.00 -2.10 20.37
CA GLY A 215 -11.99 -2.87 21.08
C GLY A 215 -11.01 -2.02 21.89
N LYS A 216 -10.14 -2.68 22.66
CA LYS A 216 -9.09 -2.07 23.47
C LYS A 216 -7.69 -2.23 22.87
N LYS A 217 -7.46 -3.27 22.07
CA LYS A 217 -6.16 -3.58 21.49
C LYS A 217 -5.72 -2.46 20.56
N CYS A 218 -4.48 -2.01 20.72
CA CYS A 218 -3.83 -1.15 19.76
C CYS A 218 -2.37 -1.54 19.57
N THR A 219 -1.99 -1.80 18.33
CA THR A 219 -0.62 -2.18 17.97
C THR A 219 0.04 -1.07 17.19
N PHE A 220 -0.71 -0.47 16.25
CA PHE A 220 -0.24 0.58 15.38
C PHE A 220 -1.27 1.69 15.28
N ARG A 221 -0.79 2.91 15.06
CA ARG A 221 -1.62 4.05 14.73
C ARG A 221 -1.05 4.86 13.59
N LEU A 222 -1.80 4.96 12.50
CA LEU A 222 -1.42 5.76 11.35
C LEU A 222 -1.92 7.21 11.50
N LEU A 223 -1.02 8.18 11.37
CA LEU A 223 -1.30 9.59 11.61
C LEU A 223 -1.23 10.40 10.32
N ASN A 224 -2.30 11.16 10.07
CA ASN A 224 -2.23 12.29 9.13
C ASN A 224 -1.44 13.46 9.73
N ARG A 225 -1.19 14.49 8.91
CA ARG A 225 -0.46 15.69 9.32
C ARG A 225 -1.08 16.40 10.53
N GLY A 226 -2.40 16.48 10.59
CA GLY A 226 -3.11 17.15 11.68
C GLY A 226 -2.89 16.44 13.02
N SER A 227 -3.09 15.13 13.05
CA SER A 227 -2.94 14.31 14.26
C SER A 227 -1.48 14.19 14.68
N ALA A 228 -0.56 14.07 13.73
CA ALA A 228 0.86 14.05 14.03
C ALA A 228 1.34 15.35 14.69
N LYS A 229 0.70 16.51 14.43
CA LYS A 229 1.03 17.78 15.10
C LYS A 229 0.51 17.86 16.54
N ALA A 230 -0.39 16.96 16.94
CA ALA A 230 -0.92 16.83 18.30
C ALA A 230 -0.49 15.47 18.87
N LEU A 231 0.80 15.14 18.73
CA LEU A 231 1.33 13.83 19.06
C LEU A 231 1.19 13.52 20.56
N ASP A 232 1.37 14.52 21.40
CA ASP A 232 1.15 14.50 22.84
C ASP A 232 -0.27 14.04 23.21
N LYS A 233 -1.28 14.50 22.46
CA LYS A 233 -2.67 14.08 22.66
C LYS A 233 -2.97 12.70 22.10
N VAL A 234 -2.30 12.33 21.01
CA VAL A 234 -2.45 10.99 20.43
C VAL A 234 -1.91 9.92 21.37
N VAL A 235 -0.74 10.13 21.99
CA VAL A 235 -0.14 9.13 22.90
C VAL A 235 -0.98 8.90 24.16
N GLU A 236 -1.80 9.87 24.54
CA GLU A 236 -2.74 9.76 25.67
C GLU A 236 -3.95 8.88 25.35
N LEU A 237 -4.23 8.56 24.07
CA LEU A 237 -5.36 7.74 23.65
C LEU A 237 -5.17 6.24 23.94
N ASP A 238 -3.92 5.80 24.08
CA ASP A 238 -3.55 4.44 24.48
C ASP A 238 -2.98 4.48 25.89
N GLU A 239 -3.74 4.00 26.87
CA GLU A 239 -3.32 3.94 28.28
C GLU A 239 -2.00 3.18 28.46
N SER A 240 -1.72 2.19 27.61
CA SER A 240 -0.47 1.42 27.67
C SER A 240 0.74 2.19 27.17
N ARG A 241 0.53 3.23 26.34
CA ARG A 241 1.55 4.03 25.65
C ARG A 241 2.59 3.18 24.92
N LYS A 242 2.13 2.08 24.31
CA LYS A 242 2.99 1.08 23.63
C LYS A 242 2.68 0.94 22.14
N GLU A 243 1.58 1.50 21.65
CA GLU A 243 1.30 1.49 20.21
C GLU A 243 2.43 2.16 19.40
N VAL A 244 2.69 1.66 18.21
CA VAL A 244 3.67 2.24 17.29
C VAL A 244 2.98 3.29 16.43
N LEU A 245 3.56 4.50 16.38
CA LEU A 245 2.98 5.64 15.68
C LEU A 245 3.62 5.79 14.30
N ILE A 246 2.82 5.76 13.24
CA ILE A 246 3.30 5.83 11.87
C ILE A 246 2.79 7.13 11.24
N ILE A 247 3.70 8.06 10.97
CA ILE A 247 3.40 9.32 10.32
C ILE A 247 3.43 9.13 8.82
N LYS A 248 2.29 9.39 8.17
CA LYS A 248 2.12 9.09 6.75
C LYS A 248 2.94 9.97 5.79
N THR A 249 3.24 11.21 6.17
CA THR A 249 3.73 12.21 5.21
C THR A 249 5.15 12.70 5.51
N THR A 250 5.32 13.56 6.50
CA THR A 250 6.57 14.30 6.72
C THR A 250 6.74 14.58 8.20
N ILE A 251 8.01 14.65 8.61
CA ILE A 251 8.34 15.13 9.96
C ILE A 251 8.31 16.66 10.01
N HIS A 252 7.90 17.19 11.16
CA HIS A 252 7.88 18.63 11.45
C HIS A 252 8.77 18.93 12.66
N ASP A 253 9.32 20.14 12.72
CA ASP A 253 10.16 20.56 13.86
C ASP A 253 9.42 20.47 15.19
N ALA A 254 8.14 20.88 15.23
CA ALA A 254 7.29 20.72 16.41
C ALA A 254 7.12 19.25 16.82
N MET A 255 7.09 18.31 15.86
CA MET A 255 7.03 16.88 16.18
C MET A 255 8.34 16.38 16.78
N ASN A 256 9.48 16.77 16.21
CA ASN A 256 10.79 16.44 16.76
C ASN A 256 10.96 17.00 18.18
N GLN A 257 10.51 18.23 18.41
CA GLN A 257 10.51 18.84 19.73
C GLN A 257 9.67 18.02 20.71
N MET A 258 8.42 17.69 20.35
CA MET A 258 7.55 16.83 21.18
C MET A 258 8.20 15.48 21.50
N ILE A 259 8.79 14.79 20.51
CA ILE A 259 9.43 13.48 20.71
C ILE A 259 10.62 13.58 21.68
N ARG A 260 11.34 14.71 21.71
CA ARG A 260 12.49 14.93 22.61
C ARG A 260 12.08 15.36 24.01
N GLU A 261 11.12 16.27 24.12
CA GLU A 261 10.80 16.99 25.36
C GLU A 261 9.66 16.34 26.15
N ILE A 262 8.76 15.63 25.47
CA ILE A 262 7.66 14.90 26.10
C ILE A 262 8.09 13.44 26.25
N PRO A 263 7.78 12.77 27.38
CA PRO A 263 8.12 11.36 27.61
C PRO A 263 7.27 10.40 26.73
N ILE A 264 7.34 10.56 25.41
CA ILE A 264 6.74 9.69 24.42
C ILE A 264 7.63 8.45 24.30
N LYS A 265 7.17 7.33 24.88
CA LYS A 265 7.87 6.05 24.83
C LYS A 265 7.56 5.25 23.55
N ASN A 266 6.54 5.67 22.82
CA ASN A 266 6.12 5.03 21.58
C ASN A 266 7.21 5.14 20.51
N HIS A 267 7.41 4.07 19.74
CA HIS A 267 8.18 4.18 18.51
C HIS A 267 7.42 5.02 17.49
N VAL A 268 8.09 5.97 16.86
CA VAL A 268 7.53 6.83 15.82
C VAL A 268 8.27 6.56 14.51
N TYR A 269 7.55 6.29 13.43
CA TYR A 269 8.12 5.99 12.12
C TYR A 269 7.47 6.82 11.01
N LEU A 270 8.19 6.99 9.90
CA LEU A 270 7.61 7.53 8.66
C LEU A 270 7.16 6.40 7.73
N LEU A 271 5.98 6.52 7.16
CA LEU A 271 5.53 5.62 6.08
C LEU A 271 6.24 6.00 4.78
N LEU A 272 6.98 5.07 4.16
CA LEU A 272 7.47 5.23 2.78
C LEU A 272 6.25 5.29 1.84
N GLY A 273 5.48 4.20 1.86
CA GLY A 273 4.29 4.04 1.07
C GLY A 273 4.54 3.69 -0.40
N ALA A 274 3.62 2.96 -1.01
CA ALA A 274 3.57 2.70 -2.44
C ALA A 274 2.87 3.85 -3.18
N SER A 275 3.22 3.99 -4.45
CA SER A 275 2.62 4.97 -5.35
C SER A 275 1.30 4.43 -5.90
N PHE A 276 0.21 4.73 -5.23
CA PHE A 276 -1.12 4.55 -5.81
C PHE A 276 -1.54 5.81 -6.59
N GLY A 277 -2.45 5.64 -7.55
CA GLY A 277 -3.03 6.75 -8.32
C GLY A 277 -3.68 7.85 -7.46
N SER A 278 -4.12 8.93 -8.09
CA SER A 278 -4.63 10.13 -7.43
C SER A 278 -5.74 9.89 -6.39
N ALA A 279 -6.55 8.84 -6.57
CA ALA A 279 -7.67 8.48 -5.71
C ALA A 279 -7.29 7.86 -4.35
N ALA A 280 -6.03 7.50 -4.16
CA ALA A 280 -5.58 6.63 -3.07
C ALA A 280 -4.78 7.38 -1.98
N LYS A 281 -5.34 8.50 -1.49
CA LYS A 281 -4.65 9.43 -0.57
C LYS A 281 -5.24 9.53 0.84
N GLY A 282 -6.22 8.71 1.22
CA GLY A 282 -6.78 8.68 2.59
C GLY A 282 -5.82 8.10 3.64
N THR A 283 -6.02 8.41 4.93
CA THR A 283 -5.31 7.69 6.02
C THR A 283 -5.73 6.21 6.01
N GLY A 284 -7.04 5.95 6.00
CA GLY A 284 -7.72 4.74 5.52
C GLY A 284 -6.89 3.79 4.69
N LEU A 285 -6.70 4.19 3.44
CA LEU A 285 -6.03 3.35 2.47
C LEU A 285 -4.55 3.12 2.78
N LYS A 286 -3.85 4.09 3.38
CA LYS A 286 -2.47 3.91 3.80
C LYS A 286 -2.35 2.98 5.01
N ALA A 287 -3.39 2.88 5.85
CA ALA A 287 -3.43 1.91 6.93
C ALA A 287 -3.66 0.50 6.39
N LEU A 288 -4.54 0.35 5.39
CA LEU A 288 -4.70 -0.91 4.64
C LEU A 288 -3.40 -1.29 3.92
N GLU A 289 -2.70 -0.33 3.32
CA GLU A 289 -1.40 -0.57 2.69
C GLU A 289 -0.36 -1.10 3.67
N PHE A 290 -0.21 -0.44 4.82
CA PHE A 290 0.68 -0.92 5.86
C PHE A 290 0.25 -2.32 6.35
N GLY A 291 -1.03 -2.53 6.63
CA GLY A 291 -1.56 -3.82 7.06
C GLY A 291 -1.32 -4.94 6.06
N LEU A 292 -1.55 -4.70 4.77
CA LEU A 292 -1.33 -5.70 3.71
C LEU A 292 0.16 -6.02 3.51
N SER A 293 1.04 -5.06 3.78
CA SER A 293 2.48 -5.30 3.79
C SER A 293 2.86 -6.28 4.90
N ILE A 294 2.38 -6.11 6.13
CA ILE A 294 2.86 -6.87 7.30
C ILE A 294 2.00 -8.09 7.71
N CYS A 295 0.81 -8.27 7.11
CA CYS A 295 -0.17 -9.29 7.51
C CYS A 295 -0.57 -10.23 6.36
N ASP A 296 -0.94 -11.48 6.67
CA ASP A 296 -1.49 -12.38 5.63
C ASP A 296 -2.87 -11.95 5.16
N SER A 297 -3.71 -11.51 6.11
CA SER A 297 -5.10 -11.09 5.90
C SER A 297 -5.41 -9.83 6.70
N VAL A 298 -6.24 -8.98 6.11
CA VAL A 298 -6.64 -7.71 6.70
C VAL A 298 -8.15 -7.57 6.66
N ASP A 299 -8.73 -7.26 7.81
CA ASP A 299 -10.15 -6.99 7.95
C ASP A 299 -10.32 -5.49 8.24
N MET A 300 -11.31 -4.86 7.62
CA MET A 300 -11.56 -3.43 7.76
C MET A 300 -12.88 -3.16 8.47
N TYR A 301 -12.86 -2.22 9.41
CA TYR A 301 -14.01 -1.81 10.21
C TYR A 301 -14.13 -0.28 10.21
N GLY A 302 -15.34 0.26 10.29
CA GLY A 302 -15.51 1.71 10.46
C GLY A 302 -15.14 2.54 9.24
N PHE A 303 -15.31 1.96 8.05
CA PHE A 303 -15.28 2.68 6.79
C PHE A 303 -16.71 2.76 6.24
N THR A 304 -17.11 3.94 5.78
CA THR A 304 -18.46 4.16 5.23
C THR A 304 -18.60 3.48 3.87
N VAL A 305 -19.00 2.21 3.89
CA VAL A 305 -19.11 1.32 2.72
C VAL A 305 -20.54 0.83 2.46
N ASP A 306 -21.43 1.03 3.44
CA ASP A 306 -22.83 0.63 3.35
C ASP A 306 -23.67 1.68 2.59
N PRO A 307 -24.69 1.26 1.82
CA PRO A 307 -25.62 2.18 1.18
C PRO A 307 -26.52 2.90 2.21
N GLY A 308 -27.20 3.97 1.78
CA GLY A 308 -28.17 4.69 2.62
C GLY A 308 -27.54 5.59 3.69
N TYR A 309 -26.21 5.67 3.74
CA TYR A 309 -25.52 6.54 4.66
C TYR A 309 -25.83 8.02 4.38
N LYS A 310 -26.30 8.74 5.40
CA LYS A 310 -26.84 10.09 5.23
C LYS A 310 -25.79 11.18 5.39
N GLU A 311 -24.91 11.04 6.37
CA GLU A 311 -23.97 12.07 6.80
C GLU A 311 -22.71 11.45 7.35
N TRP A 312 -21.55 12.00 6.96
CA TRP A 312 -20.26 11.57 7.48
C TRP A 312 -20.07 11.96 8.94
N THR A 313 -20.07 10.96 9.80
CA THR A 313 -19.87 11.09 11.24
C THR A 313 -18.67 10.28 11.67
N ARG A 314 -18.02 10.74 12.74
CA ARG A 314 -17.05 9.92 13.46
C ARG A 314 -17.72 9.34 14.69
N TYR A 315 -17.33 8.15 15.10
CA TYR A 315 -17.91 7.51 16.30
C TYR A 315 -17.65 8.29 17.61
N PHE A 316 -16.74 9.28 17.57
CA PHE A 316 -16.29 10.05 18.73
C PHE A 316 -16.45 11.57 18.55
N SER A 317 -17.21 12.02 17.55
CA SER A 317 -17.49 13.44 17.39
C SER A 317 -18.89 13.66 16.84
N GLU A 318 -19.43 14.85 17.08
CA GLU A 318 -20.66 15.29 16.42
C GLU A 318 -20.53 15.22 14.89
N ALA A 319 -21.70 15.09 14.24
CA ALA A 319 -21.80 15.07 12.80
C ALA A 319 -21.21 16.37 12.23
N ARG A 320 -20.20 16.22 11.37
CA ARG A 320 -19.73 17.33 10.55
C ARG A 320 -20.32 17.08 9.19
N GLN A 321 -21.12 18.02 8.67
CA GLN A 321 -21.61 17.97 7.29
C GLN A 321 -20.45 17.60 6.37
N GLY A 322 -20.46 16.37 5.89
CA GLY A 322 -19.25 15.70 5.44
C GLY A 322 -19.55 14.67 4.36
N HIS A 323 -18.55 14.47 3.52
CA HIS A 323 -18.65 13.67 2.32
C HIS A 323 -18.64 12.16 2.61
N THR A 324 -19.55 11.43 1.99
CA THR A 324 -19.48 9.97 1.87
C THR A 324 -18.88 9.62 0.51
N PRO A 325 -17.60 9.26 0.43
CA PRO A 325 -16.95 9.09 -0.86
C PRO A 325 -17.42 7.82 -1.54
N LEU A 326 -18.29 7.95 -2.55
CA LEU A 326 -18.74 6.85 -3.39
C LEU A 326 -17.55 6.20 -4.10
N HIS A 327 -16.57 7.00 -4.53
CA HIS A 327 -15.31 6.47 -5.05
C HIS A 327 -14.62 5.53 -4.04
N GLY A 328 -14.55 5.94 -2.77
CA GLY A 328 -13.93 5.15 -1.71
C GLY A 328 -14.65 3.82 -1.50
N ARG A 329 -15.98 3.85 -1.45
CA ARG A 329 -16.83 2.65 -1.36
C ARG A 329 -16.58 1.69 -2.52
N ALA A 330 -16.57 2.19 -3.76
CA ALA A 330 -16.29 1.37 -4.94
C ALA A 330 -14.88 0.77 -4.91
N TYR A 331 -13.89 1.55 -4.45
CA TYR A 331 -12.50 1.09 -4.35
C TYR A 331 -12.31 0.00 -3.28
N TYR A 332 -12.90 0.16 -2.08
CA TYR A 332 -12.83 -0.88 -1.06
C TYR A 332 -13.56 -2.16 -1.49
N GLN A 333 -14.69 -2.02 -2.19
CA GLN A 333 -15.37 -3.19 -2.76
C GLN A 333 -14.51 -3.90 -3.81
N MET A 334 -13.74 -3.15 -4.61
CA MET A 334 -12.77 -3.73 -5.53
C MET A 334 -11.71 -4.52 -4.76
N MET A 335 -11.14 -3.95 -3.70
CA MET A 335 -10.13 -4.66 -2.87
C MET A 335 -10.69 -5.94 -2.23
N GLU A 336 -11.92 -5.92 -1.73
CA GLU A 336 -12.59 -7.09 -1.16
C GLU A 336 -12.78 -8.18 -2.23
N CYS A 337 -13.22 -7.80 -3.43
CA CYS A 337 -13.41 -8.74 -4.53
C CYS A 337 -12.14 -9.21 -5.21
N LEU A 338 -11.00 -8.58 -4.94
CA LEU A 338 -9.67 -9.10 -5.26
C LEU A 338 -9.08 -9.99 -4.14
N GLY A 339 -9.82 -10.20 -3.05
CA GLY A 339 -9.39 -11.04 -1.93
C GLY A 339 -8.32 -10.42 -1.04
N LEU A 340 -8.12 -9.10 -1.13
CA LEU A 340 -7.10 -8.41 -0.34
C LEU A 340 -7.59 -8.15 1.08
N ILE A 341 -8.87 -7.79 1.23
CA ILE A 341 -9.44 -7.37 2.51
C ILE A 341 -10.82 -7.98 2.72
N LYS A 342 -11.26 -8.06 3.98
CA LYS A 342 -12.65 -8.38 4.33
C LYS A 342 -13.33 -7.15 4.95
N ILE A 343 -14.50 -6.78 4.45
CA ILE A 343 -15.22 -5.60 4.93
C ILE A 343 -16.22 -6.01 6.01
N HIS A 344 -16.11 -5.36 7.17
CA HIS A 344 -17.09 -5.44 8.25
C HIS A 344 -17.80 -4.11 8.41
N SER A 345 -19.12 -4.18 8.48
CA SER A 345 -20.02 -3.03 8.55
C SER A 345 -21.32 -3.45 9.24
N PRO A 346 -22.20 -2.50 9.62
CA PRO A 346 -23.50 -2.86 10.19
C PRO A 346 -24.33 -3.82 9.31
N LEU A 347 -24.30 -3.67 7.97
CA LEU A 347 -24.96 -4.62 7.06
C LEU A 347 -24.16 -5.92 6.84
N ARG A 348 -22.91 -6.00 7.31
CA ARG A 348 -22.00 -7.13 7.17
C ARG A 348 -21.42 -7.53 8.53
N ALA A 349 -22.28 -7.55 9.54
CA ALA A 349 -21.90 -7.71 10.95
C ALA A 349 -21.53 -9.14 11.35
N ASP A 350 -21.90 -10.14 10.53
CA ASP A 350 -21.56 -11.53 10.80
C ASP A 350 -20.03 -11.76 10.61
N PRO A 351 -19.29 -12.08 11.68
CA PRO A 351 -17.85 -12.33 11.59
C PRO A 351 -17.52 -13.54 10.69
N ASN A 352 -18.45 -14.48 10.58
CA ASN A 352 -18.29 -15.71 9.81
C ASN A 352 -18.73 -15.57 8.34
N ARG A 353 -19.21 -14.37 7.93
CA ARG A 353 -19.62 -14.10 6.55
C ARG A 353 -18.51 -14.51 5.59
N VAL A 354 -18.85 -15.35 4.63
CA VAL A 354 -17.96 -15.70 3.51
C VAL A 354 -18.20 -14.69 2.38
N VAL A 355 -17.13 -14.07 1.88
CA VAL A 355 -17.19 -13.23 0.68
C VAL A 355 -17.25 -14.17 -0.53
N GLN A 356 -18.34 -14.11 -1.28
CA GLN A 356 -18.55 -15.03 -2.41
C GLN A 356 -17.71 -14.63 -3.62
N TRP A 357 -17.25 -15.63 -4.40
CA TRP A 357 -16.53 -15.43 -5.67
C TRP A 357 -15.20 -14.69 -5.57
N VAL A 358 -14.56 -14.68 -4.40
CA VAL A 358 -13.18 -14.19 -4.26
C VAL A 358 -12.23 -15.09 -5.06
N PRO A 359 -11.29 -14.53 -5.84
CA PRO A 359 -10.37 -15.33 -6.65
C PRO A 359 -9.42 -16.16 -5.78
N GLU A 360 -9.11 -17.37 -6.23
CA GLU A 360 -8.09 -18.19 -5.58
C GLU A 360 -6.68 -17.59 -5.75
N ARG A 361 -5.77 -17.96 -4.84
CA ARG A 361 -4.39 -17.44 -4.85
C ARG A 361 -3.62 -17.79 -6.13
N SER A 362 -3.89 -18.95 -6.72
CA SER A 362 -3.32 -19.39 -8.01
C SER A 362 -3.72 -18.43 -9.13
N LEU A 363 -5.02 -18.12 -9.23
CA LEU A 363 -5.57 -17.18 -10.21
C LEU A 363 -5.02 -15.77 -10.00
N VAL A 364 -4.95 -15.28 -8.75
CA VAL A 364 -4.35 -13.96 -8.46
C VAL A 364 -2.88 -13.93 -8.89
N THR A 365 -2.12 -15.01 -8.65
CA THR A 365 -0.71 -15.09 -9.05
C THR A 365 -0.56 -15.07 -10.57
N ALA A 366 -1.34 -15.86 -11.29
CA ALA A 366 -1.32 -15.90 -12.76
C ALA A 366 -1.72 -14.54 -13.35
N ALA A 367 -2.83 -13.97 -12.87
CA ALA A 367 -3.30 -12.66 -13.32
C ALA A 367 -2.30 -11.54 -12.98
N ARG A 368 -1.59 -11.61 -11.85
CA ARG A 368 -0.49 -10.68 -11.52
C ARG A 368 0.63 -10.76 -12.56
N ILE A 369 1.10 -11.96 -12.90
CA ILE A 369 2.17 -12.16 -13.89
C ILE A 369 1.75 -11.61 -15.26
N ALA A 370 0.55 -11.98 -15.71
CA ALA A 370 -0.04 -11.48 -16.95
C ALA A 370 -0.16 -9.94 -16.94
N SER A 371 -0.61 -9.37 -15.82
CA SER A 371 -0.71 -7.92 -15.62
C SER A 371 0.64 -7.22 -15.71
N GLU A 372 1.68 -7.78 -15.08
CA GLU A 372 3.04 -7.24 -15.14
C GLU A 372 3.58 -7.23 -16.58
N LYS A 373 3.35 -8.31 -17.36
CA LYS A 373 3.70 -8.39 -18.79
C LYS A 373 3.00 -7.28 -19.59
N LEU A 374 1.67 -7.19 -19.45
CA LEU A 374 0.84 -6.21 -20.15
C LEU A 374 1.22 -4.76 -19.81
N LEU A 375 1.47 -4.48 -18.53
CA LEU A 375 1.88 -3.16 -18.02
C LEU A 375 3.37 -2.86 -18.25
N ARG A 376 4.13 -3.84 -18.78
CA ARG A 376 5.58 -3.75 -19.00
C ARG A 376 6.34 -3.35 -17.74
N ARG A 377 5.97 -3.93 -16.60
CA ARG A 377 6.63 -3.66 -15.31
C ARG A 377 8.04 -4.24 -15.29
N VAL A 378 8.90 -3.68 -14.45
CA VAL A 378 10.26 -4.21 -14.26
C VAL A 378 10.15 -5.64 -13.71
N GLY A 379 10.85 -6.57 -14.36
CA GLY A 379 10.82 -7.99 -13.99
C GLY A 379 9.59 -8.76 -14.48
N ALA A 380 8.75 -8.17 -15.34
CA ALA A 380 7.60 -8.85 -15.91
C ALA A 380 7.98 -10.15 -16.62
N GLY A 381 7.17 -11.19 -16.42
CA GLY A 381 7.40 -12.51 -17.00
C GLY A 381 8.43 -13.39 -16.27
N TYR A 382 9.14 -12.86 -15.26
CA TYR A 382 10.08 -13.64 -14.46
C TYR A 382 9.45 -14.15 -13.16
N VAL A 383 9.79 -15.39 -12.81
CA VAL A 383 9.39 -16.02 -11.54
C VAL A 383 10.23 -15.52 -10.36
N ASP A 384 11.49 -15.13 -10.62
CA ASP A 384 12.42 -14.65 -9.59
C ASP A 384 12.01 -13.24 -9.11
N PRO A 385 11.61 -13.06 -7.84
CA PRO A 385 11.15 -11.77 -7.34
C PRO A 385 12.21 -10.67 -7.39
N LEU A 386 13.50 -11.03 -7.41
CA LEU A 386 14.58 -10.05 -7.52
C LEU A 386 14.65 -9.38 -8.89
N ARG A 387 13.98 -9.93 -9.92
CA ARG A 387 13.90 -9.30 -11.24
C ARG A 387 13.07 -8.02 -11.23
N MET A 388 12.25 -7.78 -10.20
CA MET A 388 11.52 -6.53 -9.99
C MET A 388 12.41 -5.39 -9.47
N CYS A 389 13.64 -5.69 -9.05
CA CYS A 389 14.56 -4.74 -8.45
C CYS A 389 15.24 -3.88 -9.54
N SER A 390 14.86 -2.61 -9.64
CA SER A 390 15.56 -1.63 -10.48
C SER A 390 16.82 -1.08 -9.84
N ILE A 391 16.89 -1.11 -8.52
CA ILE A 391 18.07 -0.72 -7.74
C ILE A 391 18.39 -1.89 -6.82
N VAL A 392 19.62 -2.39 -6.92
CA VAL A 392 20.14 -3.44 -6.04
C VAL A 392 21.32 -2.88 -5.26
N LYS A 393 21.28 -3.00 -3.93
CA LYS A 393 22.34 -2.54 -3.03
C LYS A 393 22.67 -3.61 -2.00
N LYS A 394 23.83 -3.47 -1.37
CA LYS A 394 24.27 -4.35 -0.29
C LYS A 394 23.39 -4.12 0.93
N GLN A 395 22.81 -5.19 1.46
CA GLN A 395 22.01 -5.15 2.67
C GLN A 395 22.87 -4.87 3.90
N ILE A 396 22.37 -3.98 4.76
CA ILE A 396 22.92 -3.83 6.12
C ILE A 396 22.33 -4.99 6.93
N LYS A 397 23.15 -5.66 7.75
CA LYS A 397 22.70 -6.80 8.56
C LYS A 397 21.38 -6.46 9.26
N LEU A 398 20.26 -7.09 8.83
CA LEU A 398 18.97 -6.82 9.45
C LEU A 398 19.08 -7.12 10.93
N LYS A 399 18.78 -6.10 11.75
CA LYS A 399 18.59 -6.27 13.18
C LYS A 399 17.18 -6.78 13.45
N LEU A 400 16.73 -7.82 12.77
CA LEU A 400 15.63 -8.61 13.31
C LEU A 400 16.22 -9.46 14.43
N THR A 401 15.83 -9.14 15.67
CA THR A 401 15.97 -10.04 16.82
C THR A 401 15.58 -11.45 16.35
N SER A 402 16.54 -12.37 16.43
CA SER A 402 16.57 -13.74 15.87
C SER A 402 15.30 -14.22 15.13
N PHE A 403 15.46 -14.69 13.89
CA PHE A 403 14.44 -15.39 13.08
C PHE A 403 13.62 -16.46 13.82
N LEU A 404 14.11 -16.97 14.95
CA LEU A 404 13.45 -17.95 15.82
C LEU A 404 12.05 -17.52 16.30
N SER A 405 11.75 -16.22 16.41
CA SER A 405 10.42 -15.74 16.84
C SER A 405 9.49 -15.36 15.70
N LEU A 406 9.93 -15.48 14.44
CA LEU A 406 9.08 -15.16 13.29
C LEU A 406 8.13 -16.30 12.95
N ARG A 407 6.92 -15.92 12.54
CA ARG A 407 5.92 -16.85 12.03
C ARG A 407 6.43 -17.55 10.77
N ARG A 408 6.02 -18.80 10.57
CA ARG A 408 6.44 -19.61 9.41
C ARG A 408 6.21 -18.91 8.07
N ALA A 409 5.08 -18.24 7.88
CA ALA A 409 4.77 -17.50 6.67
C ALA A 409 5.76 -16.34 6.39
N ALA A 410 6.25 -15.65 7.42
CA ALA A 410 7.29 -14.62 7.27
C ALA A 410 8.64 -15.25 6.90
N ILE A 411 8.98 -16.39 7.49
CA ILE A 411 10.21 -17.15 7.16
C ILE A 411 10.15 -17.62 5.70
N ASP A 412 9.04 -18.19 5.27
CA ASP A 412 8.87 -18.68 3.90
C ASP A 412 8.87 -17.52 2.90
N HIS A 413 8.29 -16.36 3.24
CA HIS A 413 8.44 -15.15 2.44
C HIS A 413 9.90 -14.70 2.33
N GLN A 414 10.64 -14.66 3.44
CA GLN A 414 12.06 -14.30 3.43
C GLN A 414 12.88 -15.25 2.55
N LYS A 415 12.59 -16.56 2.57
CA LYS A 415 13.19 -17.51 1.63
C LYS A 415 12.81 -17.20 0.18
N TYR A 416 11.54 -16.92 -0.10
CA TYR A 416 11.05 -16.57 -1.43
C TYR A 416 11.79 -15.35 -2.00
N VAL A 417 11.96 -14.29 -1.21
CA VAL A 417 12.71 -13.09 -1.63
C VAL A 417 14.22 -13.21 -1.44
N LYS A 418 14.76 -14.41 -1.21
CA LYS A 418 16.19 -14.68 -1.04
C LYS A 418 16.85 -13.82 0.04
N SER A 419 16.13 -13.59 1.15
CA SER A 419 16.49 -12.71 2.27
C SER A 419 16.62 -11.23 1.94
N ALA A 420 16.20 -10.80 0.74
CA ALA A 420 16.24 -9.40 0.35
C ALA A 420 15.19 -8.58 1.11
N THR A 421 15.54 -7.33 1.39
CA THR A 421 14.54 -6.31 1.74
C THR A 421 14.08 -5.63 0.47
N MET A 422 12.78 -5.62 0.22
CA MET A 422 12.20 -4.95 -0.96
C MET A 422 11.44 -3.70 -0.53
N TYR A 423 11.74 -2.57 -1.18
CA TYR A 423 11.11 -1.28 -0.97
C TYR A 423 10.45 -0.79 -2.27
N PRO A 424 9.18 -0.34 -2.24
CA PRO A 424 8.55 0.27 -3.39
C PRO A 424 9.22 1.61 -3.71
N LEU A 425 9.58 1.84 -4.97
CA LEU A 425 10.10 3.13 -5.41
C LEU A 425 8.94 4.06 -5.76
N GLU A 426 8.90 5.22 -5.10
CA GLU A 426 7.95 6.29 -5.44
C GLU A 426 8.22 6.80 -6.87
N ARG A 427 7.18 6.80 -7.73
CA ARG A 427 7.23 7.35 -9.10
C ARG A 427 8.31 6.73 -10.00
N SER A 428 8.66 5.47 -9.77
CA SER A 428 9.59 4.74 -10.63
C SER A 428 8.96 4.43 -11.99
N PRO A 429 9.64 4.69 -13.12
CA PRO A 429 9.22 4.19 -14.41
C PRO A 429 8.99 2.68 -14.35
N ARG A 430 7.83 2.22 -14.82
CA ARG A 430 7.46 0.79 -14.84
C ARG A 430 7.45 0.11 -13.45
N HIS A 431 7.24 0.88 -12.38
CA HIS A 431 7.02 0.38 -11.01
C HIS A 431 8.15 -0.49 -10.44
N GLY A 432 9.41 -0.12 -10.73
CA GLY A 432 10.57 -0.80 -10.16
C GLY A 432 10.67 -0.78 -8.63
N MET A 433 11.43 -1.72 -8.07
CA MET A 433 11.73 -1.82 -6.63
C MET A 433 13.18 -1.42 -6.31
N LEU A 434 13.41 -0.98 -5.08
CA LEU A 434 14.75 -0.99 -4.48
C LEU A 434 14.87 -2.23 -3.62
N CYS A 435 15.91 -3.02 -3.87
CA CYS A 435 16.19 -4.22 -3.13
C CYS A 435 17.55 -4.13 -2.47
N THR A 436 17.62 -4.51 -1.20
CA THR A 436 18.88 -4.70 -0.51
C THR A 436 19.10 -6.19 -0.30
N VAL A 437 20.21 -6.71 -0.81
CA VAL A 437 20.56 -8.14 -0.86
C VAL A 437 21.84 -8.47 -0.11
#